data_AF-A0A8T3XUM7-F1
#
_entry.id   AF-A0A8T3XUM7-F1
#
_cell.length_a   1.000
_cell.length_b   1.000
_cell.length_c   1.000
_cell.angle_alpha   90.00
_cell.angle_beta   90.00
_cell.angle_gamma   90.00
#
_symmetry.space_group_name_H-M   'P 1'
#
loop_
_entity.id
_entity.type
_entity.pdbx_description
1 polymer ?
#
loop_
_entity_poly.entity_id
_entity_poly.type
_entity_poly.pdbx_seq_one_letter_code
_entity_poly.pdbx_strand_id
1 'polypeptide(L)'
;MQRFETGKWDLSCLAKNPNSAQFAQKIQNIEKNVKQFEKIKPSLNPNIQSKKFQNILHSLEDISEKISMVAGYAHLSYAANTQSDEATSLVTKMTKLAANIENRTLFFDLWWKKKIDEKNAKRLIKDAGQLSNYLQFKRLMAKYSLSEPEEKIINTLDVTGISALVKLYDKITNAFEYVVNIDGKKRRLTREELAGLVRSSKPKTREAAYKTLLGKYFDNKGVLGEIYQNIVLNWKDEGIEIRGFSSPIS
;
A
#
# COMPACT_ATOMS: atom_id res chain seq x y z
N MET A 1 -27.03 -25.39 -16.42
CA MET A 1 -26.00 -24.84 -15.50
C MET A 1 -25.05 -23.99 -16.31
N GLN A 2 -25.02 -22.68 -16.07
CA GLN A 2 -23.98 -21.82 -16.66
C GLN A 2 -22.65 -22.22 -16.03
N ARG A 3 -21.71 -22.72 -16.83
CA ARG A 3 -20.33 -22.95 -16.38
C ARG A 3 -19.71 -21.58 -16.17
N PHE A 4 -19.35 -21.25 -14.93
CA PHE A 4 -18.49 -20.10 -14.68
C PHE A 4 -17.12 -20.38 -15.27
N GLU A 5 -16.72 -19.58 -16.25
CA GLU A 5 -15.36 -19.58 -16.75
C GLU A 5 -14.52 -18.64 -15.89
N THR A 6 -13.40 -19.16 -15.39
CA THR A 6 -12.43 -18.35 -14.64
C THR A 6 -11.72 -17.41 -15.61
N GLY A 7 -11.91 -16.10 -15.44
CA GLY A 7 -11.27 -15.06 -16.25
C GLY A 7 -10.32 -14.17 -15.44
N LYS A 8 -9.60 -13.29 -16.14
CA LYS A 8 -8.82 -12.22 -15.51
C LYS A 8 -9.74 -11.08 -15.06
N TRP A 9 -9.32 -10.33 -14.06
CA TRP A 9 -10.00 -9.10 -13.68
C TRP A 9 -10.02 -8.11 -14.84
N ASP A 10 -11.14 -7.43 -15.03
CA ASP A 10 -11.21 -6.27 -15.91
C ASP A 10 -10.71 -5.03 -15.15
N LEU A 11 -9.50 -4.59 -15.50
CA LEU A 11 -8.86 -3.40 -14.93
C LEU A 11 -9.04 -2.15 -15.79
N SER A 12 -9.85 -2.22 -16.85
CA SER A 12 -10.00 -1.15 -17.83
C SER A 12 -10.52 0.18 -17.26
N CYS A 13 -11.29 0.11 -16.16
CA CYS A 13 -11.76 1.28 -15.41
C CYS A 13 -10.60 2.07 -14.77
N LEU A 14 -9.49 1.41 -14.42
CA LEU A 14 -8.28 2.05 -13.90
C LEU A 14 -7.35 2.45 -15.04
N ALA A 15 -7.01 1.49 -15.89
CA ALA A 15 -6.24 1.68 -17.12
C ALA A 15 -6.45 0.51 -18.09
N LYS A 16 -6.58 0.80 -19.39
CA LYS A 16 -6.72 -0.25 -20.42
C LYS A 16 -5.43 -1.03 -20.68
N ASN A 17 -4.28 -0.36 -20.62
CA ASN A 17 -2.97 -0.97 -20.84
C ASN A 17 -1.88 -0.10 -20.15
N PRO A 18 -1.02 -0.67 -19.28
CA PRO A 18 0.01 0.08 -18.57
C PRO A 18 1.14 0.58 -19.48
N ASN A 19 1.30 -0.03 -20.66
CA ASN A 19 2.23 0.39 -21.70
C ASN A 19 1.60 1.39 -22.69
N SER A 20 0.35 1.82 -22.46
CA SER A 20 -0.30 2.78 -23.35
C SER A 20 0.20 4.20 -23.14
N ALA A 21 0.13 5.01 -24.20
CA ALA A 21 0.33 6.45 -24.12
C ALA A 21 -0.63 7.12 -23.11
N GLN A 22 -1.84 6.59 -22.94
CA GLN A 22 -2.81 7.09 -21.98
C GLN A 22 -2.35 6.91 -20.52
N PHE A 23 -1.74 5.75 -20.20
CA PHE A 23 -1.17 5.52 -18.87
C PHE A 23 0.03 6.42 -18.61
N ALA A 24 0.91 6.58 -19.59
CA ALA A 24 2.02 7.53 -19.52
C ALA A 24 1.53 8.97 -19.32
N GLN A 25 0.47 9.38 -20.04
CA GLN A 25 -0.14 10.71 -19.89
C GLN A 25 -0.74 10.93 -18.48
N LYS A 26 -1.37 9.91 -17.89
CA LYS A 26 -1.85 9.98 -16.49
C LYS A 26 -0.69 10.29 -15.54
N ILE A 27 0.44 9.60 -15.67
CA ILE A 27 1.64 9.85 -14.84
C ILE A 27 2.19 11.27 -15.06
N GLN A 28 2.27 11.73 -16.31
CA GLN A 28 2.72 13.10 -16.62
C GLN A 28 1.78 14.17 -16.02
N ASN A 29 0.48 13.92 -16.04
CA ASN A 29 -0.50 14.84 -15.45
C ASN A 29 -0.37 14.89 -13.91
N ILE A 30 -0.13 13.74 -13.26
CA ILE A 30 0.17 13.69 -11.82
C ILE A 30 1.41 14.53 -11.53
N GLU A 31 2.49 14.32 -12.27
CA GLU A 31 3.75 15.06 -12.11
C GLU A 31 3.55 16.58 -12.28
N LYS A 32 2.74 17.00 -13.26
CA LYS A 32 2.37 18.41 -13.45
C LYS A 32 1.60 18.98 -12.26
N ASN A 33 0.62 18.22 -11.73
CA ASN A 33 -0.18 18.64 -10.58
C ASN A 33 0.68 18.78 -9.33
N VAL A 34 1.62 17.85 -9.09
CA VAL A 34 2.57 17.93 -7.97
C VAL A 34 3.49 19.14 -8.09
N LYS A 35 4.03 19.41 -9.28
CA LYS A 35 4.82 20.63 -9.54
C LYS A 35 4.05 21.92 -9.26
N GLN A 36 2.75 21.93 -9.52
CA GLN A 36 1.89 23.07 -9.19
C GLN A 36 1.64 23.14 -7.68
N PHE A 37 1.40 21.99 -7.02
CA PHE A 37 1.21 21.90 -5.59
C PHE A 37 2.43 22.39 -4.80
N GLU A 38 3.66 22.05 -5.22
CA GLU A 38 4.89 22.54 -4.58
C GLU A 38 4.97 24.07 -4.50
N LYS A 39 4.41 24.77 -5.50
CA LYS A 39 4.39 26.24 -5.54
C LYS A 39 3.52 26.88 -4.46
N ILE A 40 2.68 26.11 -3.75
CA ILE A 40 1.88 26.64 -2.65
C ILE A 40 2.71 26.94 -1.41
N LYS A 41 3.89 26.31 -1.26
CA LYS A 41 4.71 26.34 -0.02
C LYS A 41 4.94 27.76 0.54
N PRO A 42 5.31 28.78 -0.26
CA PRO A 42 5.51 30.14 0.25
C PRO A 42 4.22 30.81 0.75
N SER A 43 3.06 30.30 0.33
CA SER A 43 1.77 30.88 0.67
C SER A 43 1.12 30.31 1.93
N LEU A 44 1.72 29.26 2.51
CA LEU A 44 1.28 28.63 3.75
C LEU A 44 1.61 29.53 4.95
N ASN A 45 0.57 30.07 5.59
CA ASN A 45 0.71 30.90 6.78
C ASN A 45 -0.56 30.81 7.64
N PRO A 46 -0.50 31.14 8.94
CA PRO A 46 -1.65 31.01 9.83
C PRO A 46 -2.91 31.77 9.40
N ASN A 47 -2.73 32.90 8.69
CA ASN A 47 -3.81 33.76 8.22
C ASN A 47 -4.37 33.34 6.85
N ILE A 48 -4.01 32.16 6.34
CA ILE A 48 -4.55 31.65 5.07
C ILE A 48 -6.09 31.61 5.12
N GLN A 49 -6.72 32.13 4.06
CA GLN A 49 -8.17 32.14 3.92
C GLN A 49 -8.69 30.71 3.80
N SER A 50 -9.80 30.40 4.47
CA SER A 50 -10.38 29.05 4.50
C SER A 50 -10.66 28.50 3.11
N LYS A 51 -11.20 29.33 2.19
CA LYS A 51 -11.42 28.95 0.78
C LYS A 51 -10.12 28.54 0.07
N LYS A 52 -9.02 29.26 0.30
CA LYS A 52 -7.71 28.93 -0.29
C LYS A 52 -7.16 27.62 0.29
N PHE A 53 -7.29 27.43 1.60
CA PHE A 53 -6.89 26.19 2.26
C PHE A 53 -7.70 24.98 1.77
N GLN A 54 -9.01 25.13 1.60
CA GLN A 54 -9.87 24.09 1.03
C GLN A 54 -9.44 23.71 -0.41
N ASN A 55 -9.12 24.68 -1.26
CA ASN A 55 -8.59 24.40 -2.59
C ASN A 55 -7.26 23.64 -2.56
N ILE A 56 -6.39 23.92 -1.57
CA ILE A 56 -5.15 23.16 -1.37
C ILE A 56 -5.47 21.70 -1.00
N LEU A 57 -6.44 21.49 -0.10
CA LEU A 57 -6.86 20.13 0.27
C LEU A 57 -7.40 19.33 -0.91
N HIS A 58 -8.28 19.93 -1.72
CA HIS A 58 -8.79 19.26 -2.92
C HIS A 58 -7.69 19.00 -3.97
N SER A 59 -6.71 19.89 -4.07
CA SER A 59 -5.54 19.63 -4.94
C SER A 59 -4.70 18.46 -4.43
N LEU A 60 -4.55 18.29 -3.12
CA LEU A 60 -3.85 17.14 -2.54
C LEU A 60 -4.64 15.85 -2.74
N GLU A 61 -5.95 15.90 -2.51
CA GLU A 61 -6.89 14.79 -2.73
C GLU A 61 -6.86 14.31 -4.19
N ASP A 62 -6.93 15.21 -5.16
CA ASP A 62 -6.83 14.88 -6.59
C ASP A 62 -5.49 14.21 -6.96
N ILE A 63 -4.39 14.69 -6.38
CA ILE A 63 -3.06 14.06 -6.56
C ILE A 63 -3.08 12.64 -5.98
N SER A 64 -3.54 12.48 -4.74
CA SER A 64 -3.62 11.19 -4.06
C SER A 64 -4.49 10.19 -4.82
N GLU A 65 -5.70 10.60 -5.24
CA GLU A 65 -6.62 9.76 -6.00
C GLU A 65 -5.97 9.22 -7.28
N LYS A 66 -5.37 10.11 -8.09
CA LYS A 66 -4.75 9.73 -9.36
C LYS A 66 -3.57 8.78 -9.17
N ILE A 67 -2.76 8.97 -8.12
CA ILE A 67 -1.67 8.04 -7.77
C ILE A 67 -2.26 6.68 -7.37
N SER A 68 -3.29 6.67 -6.52
CA SER A 68 -3.97 5.45 -6.10
C SER A 68 -4.53 4.67 -7.29
N MET A 69 -5.03 5.34 -8.34
CA MET A 69 -5.48 4.66 -9.56
C MET A 69 -4.35 3.93 -10.29
N VAL A 70 -3.21 4.60 -10.52
CA VAL A 70 -2.09 4.00 -11.29
C VAL A 70 -1.32 2.95 -10.49
N ALA A 71 -1.13 3.19 -9.18
CA ALA A 71 -0.53 2.22 -8.27
C ALA A 71 -1.47 1.04 -8.02
N GLY A 72 -2.77 1.30 -7.85
CA GLY A 72 -3.80 0.27 -7.71
C GLY A 72 -3.85 -0.65 -8.92
N TYR A 73 -3.81 -0.11 -10.15
CA TYR A 73 -3.68 -0.93 -11.36
C TYR A 73 -2.46 -1.86 -11.28
N ALA A 74 -1.29 -1.33 -10.90
CA ALA A 74 -0.05 -2.10 -10.83
C ALA A 74 -0.15 -3.25 -9.81
N HIS A 75 -0.66 -2.96 -8.61
CA HIS A 75 -0.83 -3.95 -7.55
C HIS A 75 -1.86 -5.03 -7.92
N LEU A 76 -2.98 -4.64 -8.56
CA LEU A 76 -3.99 -5.60 -9.01
C LEU A 76 -3.44 -6.50 -10.15
N SER A 77 -2.67 -5.93 -11.07
CA SER A 77 -1.99 -6.68 -12.13
C SER A 77 -0.97 -7.67 -11.56
N TYR A 78 -0.26 -7.29 -10.50
CA TYR A 78 0.69 -8.16 -9.80
C TYR A 78 -0.03 -9.26 -9.02
N ALA A 79 -1.11 -8.95 -8.29
CA ALA A 79 -1.90 -9.93 -7.57
C ALA A 79 -2.50 -11.00 -8.50
N ALA A 80 -2.86 -10.62 -9.73
CA ALA A 80 -3.35 -11.55 -10.75
C ALA A 80 -2.27 -12.55 -11.24
N ASN A 81 -0.99 -12.18 -11.20
CA ASN A 81 0.13 -13.07 -11.52
C ASN A 81 1.43 -12.57 -10.86
N THR A 82 1.74 -13.06 -9.67
CA THR A 82 2.91 -12.63 -8.90
C THR A 82 4.25 -13.08 -9.49
N GLN A 83 4.20 -13.99 -10.46
CA GLN A 83 5.37 -14.49 -11.18
C GLN A 83 5.68 -13.69 -12.46
N SER A 84 4.83 -12.71 -12.83
CA SER A 84 5.13 -11.82 -13.97
C SER A 84 6.19 -10.78 -13.60
N ASP A 85 7.26 -10.73 -14.39
CA ASP A 85 8.31 -9.73 -14.27
C ASP A 85 7.83 -8.34 -14.70
N GLU A 86 6.95 -8.27 -15.70
CA GLU A 86 6.33 -7.02 -16.13
C GLU A 86 5.48 -6.40 -15.01
N ALA A 87 4.63 -7.21 -14.35
CA ALA A 87 3.82 -6.75 -13.24
C ALA A 87 4.67 -6.38 -12.01
N THR A 88 5.72 -7.17 -11.72
CA THR A 88 6.69 -6.88 -10.65
C THR A 88 7.40 -5.54 -10.88
N SER A 89 7.85 -5.31 -12.12
CA SER A 89 8.52 -4.07 -12.52
C SER A 89 7.57 -2.87 -12.43
N LEU A 90 6.33 -3.04 -12.88
CA LEU A 90 5.30 -2.00 -12.81
C LEU A 90 4.96 -1.61 -11.36
N VAL A 91 4.75 -2.57 -10.46
CA VAL A 91 4.55 -2.28 -9.02
C VAL A 91 5.72 -1.48 -8.49
N THR A 92 6.95 -1.94 -8.72
CA THR A 92 8.16 -1.25 -8.24
C THR A 92 8.23 0.19 -8.76
N LYS A 93 7.92 0.41 -10.03
CA LYS A 93 7.88 1.74 -10.65
C LYS A 93 6.82 2.64 -10.02
N MET A 94 5.60 2.12 -9.80
CA MET A 94 4.50 2.90 -9.23
C MET A 94 4.69 3.17 -7.73
N THR A 95 5.25 2.24 -6.95
CA THR A 95 5.61 2.47 -5.54
C THR A 95 6.69 3.56 -5.43
N LYS A 96 7.71 3.54 -6.29
CA LYS A 96 8.72 4.63 -6.34
C LYS A 96 8.10 5.98 -6.70
N LEU A 97 7.17 6.00 -7.65
CA LEU A 97 6.46 7.22 -8.03
C LEU A 97 5.63 7.75 -6.84
N ALA A 98 4.88 6.89 -6.16
CA ALA A 98 4.08 7.27 -4.99
C ALA A 98 4.96 7.86 -3.87
N ALA A 99 6.05 7.18 -3.51
CA ALA A 99 7.00 7.68 -2.50
C ALA A 99 7.64 9.03 -2.89
N ASN A 100 7.99 9.22 -4.17
CA ASN A 100 8.50 10.51 -4.64
C ASN A 100 7.47 11.63 -4.47
N ILE A 101 6.22 11.38 -4.81
CA ILE A 101 5.16 12.38 -4.71
C ILE A 101 4.80 12.67 -3.26
N GLU A 102 4.77 11.64 -2.41
CA GLU A 102 4.60 11.80 -0.97
C GLU A 102 5.69 12.73 -0.41
N ASN A 103 6.96 12.47 -0.74
CA ASN A 103 8.10 13.30 -0.30
C ASN A 103 8.00 14.76 -0.76
N ARG A 104 7.43 15.01 -1.94
CA ARG A 104 7.26 16.34 -2.51
C ARG A 104 6.05 17.09 -1.97
N THR A 105 5.06 16.38 -1.45
CA THR A 105 3.85 16.96 -0.84
C THR A 105 3.93 17.02 0.69
N LEU A 106 4.89 16.31 1.30
CA LEU A 106 5.11 16.19 2.73
C LEU A 106 5.19 17.53 3.48
N PHE A 107 5.73 18.58 2.85
CA PHE A 107 5.83 19.91 3.48
C PHE A 107 4.47 20.43 3.95
N PHE A 108 3.39 20.11 3.24
CA PHE A 108 2.04 20.55 3.60
C PHE A 108 1.51 19.78 4.81
N ASP A 109 1.70 18.46 4.83
CA ASP A 109 1.33 17.62 5.97
C ASP A 109 2.06 18.05 7.25
N LEU A 110 3.37 18.31 7.17
CA LEU A 110 4.15 18.80 8.29
C LEU A 110 3.78 20.22 8.70
N TRP A 111 3.46 21.10 7.75
CA TRP A 111 2.97 22.43 8.08
C TRP A 111 1.65 22.37 8.87
N TRP A 112 0.70 21.55 8.43
CA TRP A 112 -0.57 21.33 9.10
C TRP A 112 -0.39 20.71 10.50
N LYS A 113 0.48 19.71 10.62
CA LYS A 113 0.71 19.01 11.88
C LYS A 113 1.47 19.84 12.90
N LYS A 114 2.52 20.57 12.48
CA LYS A 114 3.53 21.12 13.40
C LYS A 114 3.70 22.63 13.37
N LYS A 115 3.27 23.32 12.30
CA LYS A 115 3.60 24.75 12.11
C LYS A 115 2.41 25.69 12.32
N ILE A 116 1.21 25.29 11.93
CA ILE A 116 0.01 26.10 12.21
C ILE A 116 -0.37 26.05 13.69
N ASP A 117 -0.74 27.21 14.25
CA ASP A 117 -1.20 27.31 15.63
C ASP A 117 -2.62 26.76 15.82
N GLU A 118 -2.95 26.40 17.06
CA GLU A 118 -4.23 25.75 17.39
C GLU A 118 -5.46 26.63 17.07
N LYS A 119 -5.35 27.96 17.23
CA LYS A 119 -6.47 28.87 16.94
C LYS A 119 -6.78 28.87 15.45
N ASN A 120 -5.76 28.99 14.60
CA ASN A 120 -5.95 28.95 13.16
C ASN A 120 -6.29 27.56 12.62
N ALA A 121 -5.74 26.50 13.22
CA ALA A 121 -6.13 25.13 12.89
C ALA A 121 -7.62 24.89 13.17
N LYS A 122 -8.13 25.27 14.35
CA LYS A 122 -9.56 25.17 14.70
C LYS A 122 -10.44 25.95 13.73
N ARG A 123 -10.02 27.18 13.35
CA ARG A 123 -10.71 27.99 12.34
C ARG A 123 -10.82 27.26 11.00
N LEU A 124 -9.70 26.73 10.50
CA LEU A 124 -9.67 26.02 9.22
C LEU A 124 -10.44 24.68 9.26
N ILE A 125 -10.39 23.94 10.37
CA ILE A 125 -11.16 22.70 10.57
C ILE A 125 -12.66 22.97 10.51
N LYS A 126 -13.14 24.06 11.13
CA LYS A 126 -14.56 24.43 11.14
C LYS A 126 -15.10 24.64 9.72
N ASP A 127 -14.27 25.18 8.84
CA ASP A 127 -14.63 25.52 7.46
C ASP A 127 -14.31 24.38 6.46
N ALA A 128 -13.76 23.24 6.91
CA ALA A 128 -13.28 22.16 6.04
C ALA A 128 -14.36 21.16 5.60
N GLY A 129 -15.60 21.27 6.10
CA GLY A 129 -16.71 20.39 5.73
C GLY A 129 -16.41 18.91 6.00
N GLN A 130 -16.50 18.08 4.97
CA GLN A 130 -16.29 16.63 5.10
C GLN A 130 -14.84 16.26 5.50
N LEU A 131 -13.88 17.16 5.27
CA LEU A 131 -12.47 16.94 5.59
C LEU A 131 -12.11 17.29 7.05
N SER A 132 -13.06 17.80 7.86
CA SER A 132 -12.79 18.20 9.24
C SER A 132 -12.22 17.05 10.09
N ASN A 133 -12.78 15.84 9.98
CA ASN A 133 -12.30 14.67 10.73
C ASN A 133 -10.91 14.22 10.28
N TYR A 134 -10.64 14.26 8.97
CA TYR A 134 -9.31 13.98 8.43
C TYR A 134 -8.26 14.92 9.01
N LEU A 135 -8.56 16.22 9.05
CA LEU A 135 -7.66 17.24 9.60
C LEU A 135 -7.44 17.09 11.11
N GLN A 136 -8.48 16.77 11.87
CA GLN A 136 -8.40 16.46 13.30
C GLN A 136 -7.52 15.24 13.55
N PHE A 137 -7.73 14.16 12.80
CA PHE A 137 -6.91 12.95 12.91
C PHE A 137 -5.43 13.25 12.63
N LYS A 138 -5.12 14.04 11.59
CA LYS A 138 -3.74 14.47 11.32
C LYS A 138 -3.12 15.23 12.50
N ARG A 139 -3.89 16.07 13.20
CA ARG A 139 -3.43 16.77 14.42
C ARG A 139 -3.16 15.80 15.58
N LEU A 140 -4.01 14.78 15.78
CA LEU A 140 -3.78 13.73 16.78
C LEU A 140 -2.46 12.97 16.52
N MET A 141 -2.16 12.72 15.24
CA MET A 141 -0.95 12.01 14.80
C MET A 141 0.30 12.90 14.75
N ALA A 142 0.20 14.20 15.01
CA ALA A 142 1.31 15.14 14.85
C ALA A 142 2.50 14.81 15.78
N LYS A 143 2.22 14.28 16.99
CA LYS A 143 3.23 13.89 17.98
C LYS A 143 4.09 12.69 17.54
N TYR A 144 3.60 11.87 16.61
CA TYR A 144 4.30 10.71 16.05
C TYR A 144 4.97 10.99 14.69
N SER A 145 4.84 12.23 14.20
CA SER A 145 5.45 12.62 12.94
C SER A 145 6.89 13.07 13.17
N LEU A 146 7.78 12.77 12.25
CA LEU A 146 9.20 13.14 12.31
C LEU A 146 9.46 14.45 11.58
N SER A 147 10.72 14.85 11.46
CA SER A 147 11.11 16.00 10.64
C SER A 147 11.02 15.68 9.14
N GLU A 148 10.99 16.72 8.29
CA GLU A 148 10.90 16.53 6.84
C GLU A 148 12.04 15.65 6.26
N PRO A 149 13.31 15.81 6.66
CA PRO A 149 14.38 14.91 6.20
C PRO A 149 14.20 13.46 6.65
N GLU A 150 13.77 13.23 7.89
CA GLU A 150 13.59 11.88 8.45
C GLU A 150 12.48 11.11 7.73
N GLU A 151 11.30 11.74 7.57
CA GLU A 151 10.19 11.15 6.82
C GLU A 151 10.58 10.87 5.36
N LYS A 152 11.37 11.76 4.72
CA LYS A 152 11.85 11.53 3.35
C LYS A 152 12.79 10.31 3.25
N ILE A 153 13.65 10.11 4.23
CA ILE A 153 14.56 8.96 4.29
C ILE A 153 13.72 7.68 4.39
N ILE A 154 12.78 7.63 5.34
CA ILE A 154 11.90 6.47 5.56
C ILE A 154 11.11 6.15 4.28
N ASN A 155 10.35 7.11 3.74
CA ASN A 155 9.54 6.93 2.54
C ASN A 155 10.36 6.46 1.33
N THR A 156 11.62 6.90 1.21
CA THR A 156 12.50 6.49 0.11
C THR A 156 13.00 5.06 0.31
N LEU A 157 13.43 4.72 1.53
CA LEU A 157 14.02 3.43 1.84
C LEU A 157 12.98 2.31 1.93
N ASP A 158 11.76 2.60 2.37
CA ASP A 158 10.67 1.63 2.51
C ASP A 158 10.32 0.91 1.21
N VAL A 159 10.51 1.58 0.07
CA VAL A 159 10.28 1.00 -1.26
C VAL A 159 11.22 -0.19 -1.52
N THR A 160 12.47 -0.08 -1.05
CA THR A 160 13.50 -1.13 -1.20
C THR A 160 13.74 -1.95 0.05
N GLY A 161 13.20 -1.52 1.20
CA GLY A 161 13.25 -2.20 2.48
C GLY A 161 11.98 -3.02 2.70
N ILE A 162 11.10 -2.53 3.57
CA ILE A 162 9.92 -3.27 4.03
C ILE A 162 9.00 -3.74 2.89
N SER A 163 8.77 -2.88 1.88
CA SER A 163 7.94 -3.24 0.72
C SER A 163 8.55 -4.37 -0.11
N ALA A 164 9.89 -4.43 -0.18
CA ALA A 164 10.59 -5.50 -0.88
C ALA A 164 10.48 -6.83 -0.13
N LEU A 165 10.54 -6.82 1.20
CA LEU A 165 10.36 -8.02 2.03
C LEU A 165 8.96 -8.62 1.87
N VAL A 166 7.91 -7.78 1.89
CA VAL A 166 6.52 -8.22 1.64
C VAL A 166 6.41 -8.85 0.25
N LYS A 167 6.99 -8.21 -0.78
CA LYS A 167 6.97 -8.75 -2.15
C LYS A 167 7.75 -10.06 -2.30
N LEU A 168 8.85 -10.24 -1.57
CA LEU A 168 9.59 -11.50 -1.54
C LEU A 168 8.74 -12.61 -0.91
N TYR A 169 8.06 -12.32 0.20
CA TYR A 169 7.10 -13.25 0.80
C TYR A 169 6.01 -13.67 -0.20
N ASP A 170 5.41 -12.70 -0.90
CA ASP A 170 4.38 -12.96 -1.90
C ASP A 170 4.91 -13.82 -3.05
N LYS A 171 6.10 -13.52 -3.58
CA LYS A 171 6.71 -14.31 -4.66
C LYS A 171 6.98 -15.76 -4.24
N ILE A 172 7.51 -15.95 -3.03
CA ILE A 172 7.83 -17.30 -2.49
C ILE A 172 6.54 -18.09 -2.28
N THR A 173 5.59 -17.54 -1.53
CA THR A 173 4.41 -18.29 -1.08
C THR A 173 3.42 -18.57 -2.21
N ASN A 174 3.28 -17.66 -3.17
CA ASN A 174 2.43 -17.87 -4.34
C ASN A 174 3.08 -18.75 -5.42
N ALA A 175 4.38 -19.03 -5.34
CA ALA A 175 5.05 -20.03 -6.17
C ALA A 175 4.91 -21.46 -5.62
N PHE A 176 4.35 -21.64 -4.42
CA PHE A 176 4.22 -22.97 -3.83
C PHE A 176 3.26 -23.86 -4.61
N GLU A 177 3.76 -25.03 -5.01
CA GLU A 177 2.95 -26.14 -5.46
C GLU A 177 2.81 -27.19 -4.36
N TYR A 178 1.62 -27.78 -4.29
CA TYR A 178 1.25 -28.72 -3.26
C TYR A 178 0.93 -30.08 -3.88
N VAL A 179 1.58 -31.13 -3.37
CA VAL A 179 1.26 -32.51 -3.77
C VAL A 179 0.48 -33.15 -2.63
N VAL A 180 -0.80 -33.45 -2.87
CA VAL A 180 -1.70 -34.07 -1.89
C VAL A 180 -2.19 -35.42 -2.41
N ASN A 181 -2.32 -36.41 -1.52
CA ASN A 181 -2.92 -37.71 -1.84
C ASN A 181 -4.38 -37.73 -1.37
N ILE A 182 -5.31 -37.82 -2.31
CA ILE A 182 -6.75 -37.90 -2.04
C ILE A 182 -7.29 -39.19 -2.65
N ASP A 183 -7.93 -40.03 -1.84
CA ASP A 183 -8.53 -41.31 -2.25
C ASP A 183 -7.54 -42.19 -3.05
N GLY A 184 -6.26 -42.21 -2.63
CA GLY A 184 -5.18 -42.99 -3.25
C GLY A 184 -4.54 -42.35 -4.47
N LYS A 185 -4.99 -41.18 -4.91
CA LYS A 185 -4.45 -40.46 -6.08
C LYS A 185 -3.67 -39.22 -5.66
N LYS A 186 -2.42 -39.13 -6.10
CA LYS A 186 -1.60 -37.91 -5.98
C LYS A 186 -2.13 -36.85 -6.94
N ARG A 187 -2.37 -35.65 -6.43
CA ARG A 187 -2.75 -34.46 -7.19
C ARG A 187 -1.77 -33.34 -6.90
N ARG A 188 -1.33 -32.63 -7.93
CA ARG A 188 -0.59 -31.36 -7.81
C ARG A 188 -1.61 -30.23 -7.87
N LEU A 189 -1.60 -29.36 -6.87
CA LEU A 189 -2.57 -28.29 -6.70
C LEU A 189 -1.87 -26.98 -6.37
N THR A 190 -2.50 -25.88 -6.75
CA THR A 190 -2.24 -24.54 -6.21
C THR A 190 -2.73 -24.42 -4.77
N ARG A 191 -2.36 -23.32 -4.09
CA ARG A 191 -2.82 -23.02 -2.74
C ARG A 191 -4.35 -22.92 -2.68
N GLU A 192 -4.97 -22.26 -3.65
CA GLU A 192 -6.40 -21.98 -3.70
C GLU A 192 -7.21 -23.27 -3.93
N GLU A 193 -6.76 -24.13 -4.84
CA GLU A 193 -7.36 -25.45 -5.07
C GLU A 193 -7.26 -26.32 -3.81
N LEU A 194 -6.10 -26.32 -3.13
CA LEU A 194 -5.91 -27.06 -1.88
C LEU A 194 -6.78 -26.50 -0.75
N ALA A 195 -6.92 -25.18 -0.66
CA ALA A 195 -7.78 -24.52 0.33
C ALA A 195 -9.26 -24.83 0.11
N GLY A 196 -9.69 -25.16 -1.12
CA GLY A 196 -11.02 -25.73 -1.35
C GLY A 196 -11.24 -27.05 -0.62
N LEU A 197 -10.20 -27.89 -0.54
CA LEU A 197 -10.27 -29.21 0.09
C LEU A 197 -10.33 -29.18 1.61
N VAL A 198 -9.87 -28.10 2.26
CA VAL A 198 -9.95 -27.97 3.73
C VAL A 198 -11.39 -27.89 4.24
N ARG A 199 -12.35 -27.59 3.35
CA ARG A 199 -13.80 -27.55 3.63
C ARG A 199 -14.55 -28.79 3.14
N SER A 200 -13.84 -29.83 2.70
CA SER A 200 -14.46 -31.08 2.23
C SER A 200 -15.36 -31.71 3.29
N SER A 201 -16.47 -32.34 2.87
CA SER A 201 -17.33 -33.13 3.76
C SER A 201 -16.60 -34.36 4.33
N LYS A 202 -15.58 -34.87 3.62
CA LYS A 202 -14.78 -36.03 4.05
C LYS A 202 -13.68 -35.62 5.05
N PRO A 203 -13.66 -36.14 6.30
CA PRO A 203 -12.65 -35.78 7.29
C PRO A 203 -11.21 -36.04 6.86
N LYS A 204 -10.95 -37.21 6.25
CA LYS A 204 -9.61 -37.59 5.75
C LYS A 204 -9.08 -36.62 4.69
N THR A 205 -9.95 -36.10 3.83
CA THR A 205 -9.59 -35.09 2.82
C THR A 205 -9.19 -33.77 3.47
N ARG A 206 -9.95 -33.31 4.48
CA ARG A 206 -9.61 -32.08 5.21
C ARG A 206 -8.26 -32.20 5.91
N GLU A 207 -8.04 -33.32 6.61
CA GLU A 207 -6.78 -33.58 7.31
C GLU A 207 -5.58 -33.59 6.34
N ALA A 208 -5.69 -34.32 5.22
CA ALA A 208 -4.64 -34.34 4.21
C ALA A 208 -4.36 -32.95 3.64
N ALA A 209 -5.41 -32.17 3.33
CA ALA A 209 -5.26 -30.81 2.82
C ALA A 209 -4.57 -29.87 3.82
N TYR A 210 -4.97 -29.90 5.11
CA TYR A 210 -4.33 -29.09 6.15
C TYR A 210 -2.86 -29.46 6.36
N LYS A 211 -2.55 -30.76 6.47
CA LYS A 211 -1.18 -31.23 6.66
C LYS A 211 -0.30 -30.87 5.46
N THR A 212 -0.79 -31.04 4.24
CA THR A 212 -0.04 -30.64 3.03
C THR A 212 0.18 -29.14 2.98
N LEU A 213 -0.84 -28.32 3.28
CA LEU A 213 -0.74 -26.86 3.27
C LEU A 213 0.30 -26.40 4.31
N LEU A 214 0.10 -26.74 5.58
CA LEU A 214 0.95 -26.30 6.67
C LEU A 214 2.35 -26.92 6.59
N GLY A 215 2.48 -28.16 6.11
CA GLY A 215 3.76 -28.82 5.89
C GLY A 215 4.65 -28.03 4.94
N LYS A 216 4.09 -27.51 3.83
CA LYS A 216 4.87 -26.68 2.90
C LYS A 216 5.38 -25.39 3.54
N TYR A 217 4.56 -24.73 4.36
CA TYR A 217 5.01 -23.55 5.12
C TYR A 217 6.06 -23.92 6.17
N PHE A 218 5.91 -25.07 6.83
CA PHE A 218 6.89 -25.58 7.79
C PHE A 218 8.24 -25.88 7.12
N ASP A 219 8.24 -26.48 5.95
CA ASP A 219 9.46 -26.74 5.17
C ASP A 219 10.20 -25.45 4.80
N ASN A 220 9.47 -24.33 4.68
CA ASN A 220 10.00 -23.01 4.34
C ASN A 220 10.08 -22.07 5.55
N LYS A 221 9.87 -22.58 6.78
CA LYS A 221 9.73 -21.74 7.99
C LYS A 221 10.94 -20.86 8.27
N GLY A 222 12.14 -21.27 7.85
CA GLY A 222 13.37 -20.48 8.04
C GLY A 222 13.29 -19.15 7.31
N VAL A 223 13.14 -19.18 5.99
CA VAL A 223 13.07 -17.95 5.17
C VAL A 223 11.80 -17.13 5.45
N LEU A 224 10.65 -17.79 5.64
CA LEU A 224 9.39 -17.09 5.95
C LEU A 224 9.44 -16.45 7.34
N GLY A 225 10.03 -17.13 8.32
CA GLY A 225 10.24 -16.61 9.66
C GLY A 225 11.18 -15.41 9.68
N GLU A 226 12.28 -15.47 8.94
CA GLU A 226 13.23 -14.36 8.79
C GLU A 226 12.56 -13.11 8.19
N ILE A 227 11.77 -13.28 7.12
CA ILE A 227 11.03 -12.17 6.51
C ILE A 227 10.05 -11.55 7.52
N TYR A 228 9.26 -12.39 8.20
CA TYR A 228 8.28 -11.92 9.19
C TYR A 228 8.97 -11.20 10.36
N GLN A 229 10.05 -11.75 10.89
CA GLN A 229 10.81 -11.15 11.99
C GLN A 229 11.34 -9.77 11.61
N ASN A 230 11.92 -9.62 10.41
CA ASN A 230 12.43 -8.32 9.95
C ASN A 230 11.32 -7.30 9.73
N ILE A 231 10.13 -7.71 9.28
CA ILE A 231 8.95 -6.84 9.20
C ILE A 231 8.55 -6.33 10.59
N VAL A 232 8.49 -7.22 11.58
CA VAL A 232 8.11 -6.87 12.96
C VAL A 232 9.18 -5.97 13.61
N LEU A 233 10.46 -6.26 13.38
CA LEU A 233 11.56 -5.44 13.89
C LEU A 233 11.56 -4.04 13.28
N ASN A 234 11.39 -3.93 11.95
CA ASN A 234 11.27 -2.63 11.29
C ASN A 234 10.09 -1.82 11.86
N TRP A 235 8.92 -2.43 12.09
CA TRP A 235 7.79 -1.75 12.71
C TRP A 235 8.11 -1.29 14.14
N LYS A 236 8.78 -2.13 14.94
CA LYS A 236 9.20 -1.77 16.30
C LYS A 236 10.18 -0.58 16.27
N ASP A 237 11.21 -0.66 15.44
CA ASP A 237 12.26 0.35 15.37
C ASP A 237 11.70 1.70 14.89
N GLU A 238 10.89 1.71 13.83
CA GLU A 238 10.29 2.94 13.33
C GLU A 238 9.15 3.44 14.23
N GLY A 239 8.17 2.57 14.52
CA GLY A 239 6.95 2.95 15.24
C GLY A 239 7.20 3.26 16.70
N ILE A 240 7.85 2.36 17.44
CA ILE A 240 8.06 2.54 18.88
C ILE A 240 9.26 3.42 19.14
N GLU A 241 10.44 3.04 18.65
CA GLU A 241 11.69 3.69 19.08
C GLU A 241 11.86 5.09 18.47
N ILE A 242 11.56 5.24 17.17
CA ILE A 242 11.74 6.51 16.45
C ILE A 242 10.51 7.41 16.58
N ARG A 243 9.30 6.89 16.34
CA ARG A 243 8.06 7.69 16.34
C ARG A 243 7.42 7.83 17.71
N GLY A 244 7.70 6.93 18.66
CA GLY A 244 7.23 7.02 20.04
C GLY A 244 5.84 6.41 20.31
N PHE A 245 5.35 5.50 19.47
CA PHE A 245 4.16 4.70 19.81
C PHE A 245 4.45 3.80 21.02
N SER A 246 3.45 3.55 21.87
CA SER A 246 3.61 2.67 23.03
C SER A 246 3.64 1.18 22.66
N SER A 247 2.95 0.82 21.59
CA SER A 247 2.72 -0.56 21.16
C SER A 247 2.23 -0.62 19.70
N PRO A 248 2.32 -1.79 19.03
CA PRO A 248 1.73 -2.02 17.71
C PRO A 248 0.23 -1.79 17.59
N ILE A 249 -0.48 -1.93 18.71
CA ILE A 249 -1.92 -1.73 18.81
C ILE A 249 -2.10 -0.72 19.94
N SER A 250 -2.35 0.54 19.61
CA SER A 250 -2.48 1.67 20.55
C SER A 250 -3.67 2.54 20.19
#